data_AF-A0A848LAB3-F1
#
_entry.id   AF-A0A848LAB3-F1
#
_cell.length_a   1.000
_cell.length_b   1.000
_cell.length_c   1.000
_cell.angle_alpha   90.00
_cell.angle_beta   90.00
_cell.angle_gamma   90.00
#
_symmetry.space_group_name_H-M   'P 1'
#
loop_
_entity.id
_entity.type
_entity.pdbx_description
1 polymer ?
#
loop_
_entity_poly.entity_id
_entity_poly.type
_entity_poly.pdbx_seq_one_letter_code
_entity_poly.pdbx_strand_id
1 'polypeptide(L)'
;MNSDSASTLLLEEYYATGDARFVEELFRSRSERKLQAFAERWYGDARPFARQALLRYIDDGCDRPGHRALVKALFKRAEAKEDDEVMGHFLVAFDRLARRELHKFTSWDWRTRQPTEDWALGWDPTVPPRAKRQGTYKSPKRSKEGYILYRPLPRFSRATRQYLQRRAWRYFRKKKNGGNVARYASAIRPVLALYQDEHLSKPERLIDAWGLMHALYHGSPVLVREPKGITVADGHTLADLQPAPFCPEAWRGCRDALLDLLTTARSRTVRTFCVEVLKREYAQELRGLTLGQLRPLLDSAHEEVQGFAVELLQSASGLERVPVKEWLSLLEINHPVALPLLCELVEKTVAPERLTLFQCLELACARAAPVAELGLRWAKGKRIASADDLGFLLRLTRAEAPSVRAEGIDWVCQLLPRFDAAKPELVRELLDARHADVRARALELMEKEARFGDSPVLWTAMSESPYDDVREALLRSLAKKEKAFTPQSLQHLWATAVLAVHRGGRTRQLATNQLAERVIREPDEAEALLPILGFALRSIRAPERRSALASLSRVAFQRPALRDALSRVLPELKLVGDEVTS
;
A
#
# COMPACT_ATOMS: atom_id res chain seq x y z
N MET A 1 -8.60 22.06 -40.51
CA MET A 1 -8.01 22.66 -39.28
C MET A 1 -6.61 22.07 -39.09
N ASN A 2 -5.57 22.87 -39.33
CA ASN A 2 -4.15 22.46 -39.40
C ASN A 2 -3.30 23.33 -38.43
N SER A 3 -3.83 23.66 -37.23
CA SER A 3 -3.22 24.63 -36.31
C SER A 3 -2.30 24.03 -35.23
N ASP A 4 -1.97 22.74 -35.29
CA ASP A 4 -1.13 22.07 -34.28
C ASP A 4 0.36 22.02 -34.67
N SER A 5 0.87 23.07 -35.33
CA SER A 5 2.31 23.27 -35.45
C SER A 5 2.81 24.08 -34.26
N ALA A 6 3.70 23.48 -33.46
CA ALA A 6 4.37 24.17 -32.35
C ALA A 6 4.90 25.54 -32.80
N SER A 7 4.64 26.57 -31.99
CA SER A 7 5.12 27.92 -32.29
C SER A 7 6.61 27.97 -31.99
N THR A 8 7.43 28.20 -33.03
CA THR A 8 8.88 28.37 -32.83
C THR A 8 9.18 29.51 -31.86
N LEU A 9 8.35 30.55 -31.85
CA LEU A 9 8.49 31.69 -30.93
C LEU A 9 8.26 31.26 -29.47
N LEU A 10 7.20 30.48 -29.21
CA LEU A 10 6.92 29.98 -27.85
C LEU A 10 8.02 29.03 -27.35
N LEU A 11 8.56 28.19 -28.24
CA LEU A 11 9.69 27.31 -27.91
C LEU A 11 10.91 28.13 -27.43
N GLU A 12 11.23 29.21 -28.14
CA GLU A 12 12.36 30.07 -27.80
C GLU A 12 12.10 30.89 -26.55
N GLU A 13 10.89 31.40 -26.37
CA GLU A 13 10.47 32.13 -25.18
C GLU A 13 10.56 31.25 -23.92
N TYR A 14 9.94 30.06 -23.94
CA TYR A 14 10.01 29.12 -22.81
C TYR A 14 11.44 28.70 -22.50
N TYR A 15 12.28 28.53 -23.52
CA TYR A 15 13.69 28.23 -23.31
C TYR A 15 14.47 29.41 -22.71
N ALA A 16 14.19 30.63 -23.14
CA ALA A 16 14.86 31.83 -22.65
C ALA A 16 14.50 32.08 -21.17
N THR A 17 13.23 31.93 -20.80
CA THR A 17 12.73 32.16 -19.44
C THR A 17 12.96 30.99 -18.48
N GLY A 18 13.34 29.82 -18.98
CA GLY A 18 13.51 28.62 -18.15
C GLY A 18 12.18 27.98 -17.73
N ASP A 19 11.14 28.13 -18.55
CA ASP A 19 9.79 27.66 -18.28
C ASP A 19 9.68 26.13 -18.40
N ALA A 20 9.06 25.50 -17.40
CA ALA A 20 8.87 24.05 -17.34
C ALA A 20 8.13 23.48 -18.57
N ARG A 21 7.31 24.28 -19.26
CA ARG A 21 6.55 23.92 -20.47
C ARG A 21 7.41 23.77 -21.73
N PHE A 22 8.70 24.11 -21.67
CA PHE A 22 9.60 24.07 -22.81
C PHE A 22 9.66 22.69 -23.48
N VAL A 23 9.74 21.61 -22.69
CA VAL A 23 9.89 20.24 -23.24
C VAL A 23 8.61 19.78 -23.94
N GLU A 24 7.45 20.16 -23.41
CA GLU A 24 6.13 19.90 -23.99
C GLU A 24 5.96 20.61 -25.32
N GLU A 25 6.39 21.87 -25.42
CA GLU A 25 6.37 22.61 -26.68
C GLU A 25 7.39 22.04 -27.67
N LEU A 26 8.56 21.63 -27.19
CA LEU A 26 9.57 20.94 -27.99
C LEU A 26 9.00 19.66 -28.60
N PHE A 27 8.27 18.86 -27.82
CA PHE A 27 7.63 17.61 -28.26
C PHE A 27 6.56 17.77 -29.35
N ARG A 28 5.95 18.96 -29.47
CA ARG A 28 4.98 19.28 -30.52
C ARG A 28 5.66 19.72 -31.83
N SER A 29 6.92 20.13 -31.77
CA SER A 29 7.64 20.65 -32.94
C SER A 29 8.01 19.53 -33.93
N ARG A 30 7.73 19.76 -35.21
CA ARG A 30 8.11 18.86 -36.32
C ARG A 30 9.19 19.45 -37.23
N SER A 31 9.75 20.61 -36.86
CA SER A 31 10.69 21.35 -37.70
C SER A 31 12.13 20.83 -37.53
N GLU A 32 12.46 19.73 -38.22
CA GLU A 32 13.74 19.02 -38.07
C GLU A 32 14.96 19.94 -38.20
N ARG A 33 14.98 20.85 -39.19
CA ARG A 33 16.11 21.77 -39.41
C ARG A 33 16.28 22.78 -38.28
N LYS A 34 15.18 23.35 -37.76
CA LYS A 34 15.21 24.32 -36.64
C LYS A 34 15.65 23.62 -35.36
N LEU A 35 15.08 22.45 -35.08
CA LEU A 35 15.45 21.63 -33.93
C LEU A 35 16.93 21.24 -33.98
N GLN A 36 17.45 20.85 -35.15
CA GLN A 36 18.87 20.54 -35.30
C GLN A 36 19.77 21.74 -34.99
N ALA A 37 19.44 22.93 -35.51
CA ALA A 37 20.23 24.15 -35.28
C ALA A 37 20.23 24.55 -33.79
N PHE A 38 19.13 24.31 -33.10
CA PHE A 38 18.97 24.61 -31.68
C PHE A 38 19.83 23.72 -30.76
N ALA A 39 20.24 22.53 -31.22
CA ALA A 39 20.98 21.55 -30.42
C ALA A 39 22.29 22.10 -29.81
N GLU A 40 22.99 22.98 -30.53
CA GLU A 40 24.25 23.55 -30.05
C GLU A 40 24.05 24.55 -28.93
N ARG A 41 23.13 25.50 -29.13
CA ARG A 41 22.75 26.47 -28.11
C ARG A 41 22.26 25.76 -26.85
N TRP A 42 21.43 24.74 -27.01
CA TRP A 42 20.87 24.01 -25.88
C TRP A 42 21.93 23.21 -25.10
N TYR A 43 22.76 22.45 -25.80
CA TYR A 43 23.77 21.62 -25.14
C TYR A 43 24.91 22.46 -24.52
N GLY A 44 25.13 23.69 -25.00
CA GLY A 44 26.09 24.63 -24.46
C GLY A 44 25.61 25.41 -23.23
N ASP A 45 24.32 25.34 -22.90
CA ASP A 45 23.71 26.12 -21.82
C ASP A 45 23.98 25.48 -20.45
N ALA A 46 24.62 26.23 -19.57
CA ALA A 46 25.03 25.78 -18.24
C ALA A 46 23.91 25.89 -17.19
N ARG A 47 22.74 26.46 -17.51
CA ARG A 47 21.65 26.63 -16.55
C ARG A 47 21.12 25.25 -16.09
N PRO A 48 20.82 25.05 -14.79
CA PRO A 48 20.26 23.78 -14.29
C PRO A 48 18.99 23.35 -15.02
N PHE A 49 18.12 24.31 -15.37
CA PHE A 49 16.93 24.08 -16.18
C PHE A 49 17.26 23.42 -17.53
N ALA A 50 18.24 23.94 -18.26
CA ALA A 50 18.58 23.44 -19.60
C ALA A 50 19.08 22.00 -19.53
N ARG A 51 19.85 21.66 -18.49
CA ARG A 51 20.30 20.30 -18.20
C ARG A 51 19.13 19.36 -17.88
N GLN A 52 18.27 19.74 -16.94
CA GLN A 52 17.11 18.92 -16.57
C GLN A 52 16.15 18.71 -17.76
N ALA A 53 15.89 19.76 -18.54
CA ALA A 53 15.10 19.68 -19.76
C ALA A 53 15.73 18.74 -20.80
N LEU A 54 17.06 18.76 -20.94
CA LEU A 54 17.79 17.87 -21.86
C LEU A 54 17.62 16.41 -21.48
N LEU A 55 17.83 16.06 -20.21
CA LEU A 55 17.69 14.68 -19.72
C LEU A 55 16.25 14.19 -19.91
N ARG A 56 15.26 15.00 -19.50
CA ARG A 56 13.84 14.73 -19.70
C ARG A 56 13.48 14.54 -21.18
N TYR A 57 14.03 15.38 -22.06
CA TYR A 57 13.81 15.24 -23.50
C TYR A 57 14.41 13.94 -24.04
N ILE A 58 15.58 13.52 -23.58
CA ILE A 58 16.19 12.27 -24.03
C ILE A 58 15.32 11.09 -23.63
N ASP A 59 14.77 11.12 -22.42
CA ASP A 59 13.96 10.04 -21.88
C ASP A 59 12.67 9.80 -22.69
N ASP A 60 12.02 10.83 -23.22
CA ASP A 60 10.70 10.67 -23.89
C ASP A 60 10.64 11.18 -25.34
N GLY A 61 11.70 11.84 -25.82
CA GLY A 61 11.71 12.59 -27.07
C GLY A 61 12.44 11.94 -28.23
N CYS A 62 13.25 10.92 -27.97
CA CYS A 62 14.20 10.39 -28.97
C CYS A 62 13.54 9.78 -30.22
N ASP A 63 12.29 9.32 -30.15
CA ASP A 63 11.58 8.71 -31.30
C ASP A 63 10.49 9.58 -31.92
N ARG A 64 10.42 10.86 -31.53
CA ARG A 64 9.34 11.73 -31.99
C ARG A 64 9.49 12.10 -33.47
N PRO A 65 8.38 12.19 -34.23
CA PRO A 65 8.41 12.61 -35.62
C PRO A 65 9.12 13.96 -35.83
N GLY A 66 10.15 14.01 -36.67
CA GLY A 66 10.90 15.24 -36.97
C GLY A 66 12.05 15.56 -36.00
N HIS A 67 12.30 14.74 -34.98
CA HIS A 67 13.35 14.99 -33.99
C HIS A 67 14.70 14.32 -34.31
N ARG A 68 14.80 13.54 -35.39
CA ARG A 68 15.99 12.72 -35.68
C ARG A 68 17.28 13.52 -35.73
N ALA A 69 17.27 14.68 -36.40
CA ALA A 69 18.46 15.51 -36.54
C ALA A 69 18.90 16.12 -35.20
N LEU A 70 17.94 16.55 -34.35
CA LEU A 70 18.21 17.02 -32.99
C LEU A 70 18.85 15.93 -32.13
N VAL A 71 18.24 14.74 -32.07
CA VAL A 71 18.79 13.60 -31.32
C VAL A 71 20.22 13.27 -31.74
N LYS A 72 20.48 13.20 -33.06
CA LYS A 72 21.83 12.95 -33.57
C LYS A 72 22.83 14.05 -33.20
N ALA A 73 22.40 15.31 -33.24
CA ALA A 73 23.25 16.45 -32.91
C ALA A 73 23.61 16.50 -31.41
N LEU A 74 22.63 16.26 -30.54
CA LEU A 74 22.82 16.15 -29.09
C LEU A 74 23.69 14.94 -28.72
N PHE A 75 23.38 13.76 -29.27
CA PHE A 75 24.15 12.54 -29.01
C PHE A 75 25.62 12.70 -29.39
N LYS A 76 25.92 13.27 -30.56
CA LYS A 76 27.30 13.53 -30.99
C LYS A 76 28.02 14.51 -30.08
N ARG A 77 27.34 15.53 -29.57
CA ARG A 77 27.91 16.52 -28.64
C ARG A 77 28.22 15.88 -27.28
N ALA A 78 27.29 15.08 -26.75
CA ALA A 78 27.50 14.32 -25.54
C ALA A 78 28.67 13.34 -25.65
N GLU A 79 28.75 12.60 -26.76
CA GLU A 79 29.86 11.70 -27.06
C GLU A 79 31.19 12.44 -27.15
N ALA A 80 31.22 13.62 -27.80
CA ALA A 80 32.43 14.43 -27.95
C ALA A 80 32.89 15.10 -26.64
N LYS A 81 31.97 15.51 -25.77
CA LYS A 81 32.29 16.06 -24.44
C LYS A 81 32.53 15.00 -23.36
N GLU A 82 32.42 13.72 -23.70
CA GLU A 82 32.49 12.61 -22.75
C GLU A 82 31.51 12.73 -21.56
N ASP A 83 30.29 13.18 -21.87
CA ASP A 83 29.25 13.45 -20.88
C ASP A 83 28.49 12.16 -20.52
N ASP A 84 28.94 11.45 -19.48
CA ASP A 84 28.39 10.13 -19.14
C ASP A 84 26.92 10.13 -18.74
N GLU A 85 26.47 11.17 -18.04
CA GLU A 85 25.09 11.27 -17.61
C GLU A 85 24.17 11.35 -18.84
N VAL A 86 24.45 12.29 -19.76
CA VAL A 86 23.67 12.42 -21.00
C VAL A 86 23.79 11.16 -21.86
N MET A 87 24.98 10.58 -21.97
CA MET A 87 25.18 9.34 -22.70
C MET A 87 24.44 8.15 -22.05
N GLY A 88 24.27 8.18 -20.75
CA GLY A 88 23.49 7.22 -19.96
C GLY A 88 22.02 7.26 -20.31
N HIS A 89 21.43 8.46 -20.27
CA HIS A 89 20.05 8.67 -20.72
C HIS A 89 19.87 8.24 -22.18
N PHE A 90 20.84 8.51 -23.07
CA PHE A 90 20.77 8.03 -24.44
C PHE A 90 20.86 6.50 -24.55
N LEU A 91 21.67 5.83 -23.72
CA LEU A 91 21.73 4.37 -23.70
C LEU A 91 20.36 3.78 -23.37
N VAL A 92 19.72 4.25 -22.28
CA VAL A 92 18.40 3.77 -21.85
C VAL A 92 17.31 4.15 -22.86
N ALA A 93 17.34 5.36 -23.41
CA ALA A 93 16.42 5.77 -24.46
C ALA A 93 16.53 4.89 -25.70
N PHE A 94 17.75 4.62 -26.18
CA PHE A 94 17.97 3.81 -27.37
C PHE A 94 17.62 2.34 -27.15
N ASP A 95 17.89 1.79 -25.97
CA ASP A 95 17.46 0.44 -25.60
C ASP A 95 15.95 0.26 -25.74
N ARG A 96 15.15 1.29 -25.45
CA ARG A 96 13.68 1.30 -25.62
C ARG A 96 13.21 1.48 -27.07
N LEU A 97 14.10 1.86 -27.99
CA LEU A 97 13.74 2.16 -29.39
C LEU A 97 13.64 0.91 -30.26
N ALA A 98 14.54 -0.07 -30.11
CA ALA A 98 14.39 -1.33 -30.84
C ALA A 98 13.26 -2.12 -30.18
N ARG A 99 12.21 -2.38 -30.96
CA ARG A 99 11.06 -3.15 -30.51
C ARG A 99 10.88 -4.32 -31.45
N ARG A 100 11.16 -5.50 -30.92
CA ARG A 100 10.70 -6.77 -31.44
C ARG A 100 9.47 -7.18 -30.66
N GLU A 101 8.64 -8.01 -31.28
CA GLU A 101 7.46 -8.62 -30.70
C GLU A 101 7.53 -10.12 -30.94
N LEU A 102 7.02 -10.88 -29.97
CA LEU A 102 6.90 -12.32 -30.12
C LEU A 102 5.68 -12.63 -30.98
N HIS A 103 5.90 -13.25 -32.14
CA HIS A 103 4.82 -13.68 -33.03
C HIS A 103 4.75 -15.20 -33.05
N LYS A 104 3.53 -15.71 -32.95
CA LYS A 104 3.21 -17.10 -33.22
C LYS A 104 3.24 -17.31 -34.74
N PHE A 105 3.95 -18.33 -35.19
CA PHE A 105 3.94 -18.73 -36.60
C PHE A 105 3.85 -20.25 -36.68
N THR A 106 3.25 -20.72 -37.76
CA THR A 106 3.15 -22.16 -38.05
C THR A 106 4.30 -22.52 -38.96
N SER A 107 5.19 -23.39 -38.50
CA SER A 107 6.19 -24.05 -39.32
C SER A 107 5.66 -25.42 -39.76
N TRP A 108 6.10 -25.91 -40.91
CA TRP A 108 5.73 -27.25 -41.38
C TRP A 108 6.88 -28.21 -41.09
N ASP A 109 6.68 -29.15 -40.19
CA ASP A 109 7.66 -30.21 -39.96
C ASP A 109 7.50 -31.28 -41.06
N TRP A 110 8.47 -31.30 -41.98
CA TRP A 110 8.49 -32.22 -43.12
C TRP A 110 8.71 -33.69 -42.71
N ARG A 111 9.21 -33.97 -41.50
CA ARG A 111 9.40 -35.34 -40.99
C ARG A 111 8.08 -35.93 -40.50
N THR A 112 7.33 -35.15 -39.74
CA THR A 112 6.05 -35.59 -39.16
C THR A 112 4.86 -35.27 -40.08
N ARG A 113 5.06 -34.44 -41.12
CA ARG A 113 4.01 -33.92 -42.03
C ARG A 113 2.87 -33.24 -41.27
N GLN A 114 3.22 -32.54 -40.20
CA GLN A 114 2.26 -31.81 -39.38
C GLN A 114 2.70 -30.35 -39.22
N PRO A 115 1.73 -29.43 -39.09
CA PRO A 115 2.03 -28.07 -38.70
C PRO A 115 2.49 -28.05 -37.24
N THR A 116 3.66 -27.47 -36.98
CA THR A 116 4.17 -27.17 -35.65
C THR A 116 4.00 -25.69 -35.35
N GLU A 117 3.51 -25.37 -34.16
CA GLU A 117 3.35 -23.99 -33.73
C GLU A 117 4.60 -23.53 -32.99
N ASP A 118 5.28 -22.54 -33.56
CA ASP A 118 6.51 -21.97 -33.01
C ASP A 118 6.31 -20.48 -32.70
N TRP A 119 7.21 -19.95 -31.87
CA TRP A 119 7.27 -18.52 -31.55
C TRP A 119 8.59 -17.93 -32.04
N ALA A 120 8.52 -16.80 -32.74
CA ALA A 120 9.72 -16.09 -33.18
C ALA A 120 9.62 -14.60 -32.87
N LEU A 121 10.79 -14.00 -32.62
CA LEU A 121 10.91 -12.55 -32.48
C LEU A 121 10.87 -11.90 -33.86
N GLY A 122 9.78 -11.20 -34.15
CA GLY A 122 9.64 -10.32 -35.31
C GLY A 122 9.83 -8.87 -34.92
N TRP A 123 9.95 -7.99 -35.91
CA TRP A 123 9.99 -6.55 -35.65
C TRP A 123 8.59 -5.99 -35.50
N ASP A 124 8.41 -5.09 -34.54
CA ASP A 124 7.19 -4.29 -34.40
C ASP A 124 6.87 -3.59 -35.77
N PRO A 125 5.65 -3.79 -36.30
CA PRO A 125 5.25 -3.25 -37.59
C PRO A 125 5.20 -1.70 -37.60
N THR A 126 5.04 -1.07 -36.44
CA THR A 126 5.06 0.39 -36.28
C THR A 126 6.45 0.99 -36.46
N VAL A 127 7.52 0.18 -36.35
CA VAL A 127 8.90 0.61 -36.54
C VAL A 127 9.24 0.59 -38.04
N PRO A 128 9.51 1.75 -38.66
CA PRO A 128 9.66 1.81 -40.10
C PRO A 128 10.87 0.97 -40.55
N PRO A 129 10.71 0.12 -41.57
CA PRO A 129 11.82 -0.61 -42.15
C PRO A 129 12.85 0.38 -42.71
N ARG A 130 14.05 -0.11 -43.03
CA ARG A 130 15.00 0.70 -43.80
C ARG A 130 14.27 1.15 -45.06
N ALA A 131 14.28 2.46 -45.35
CA ALA A 131 13.75 2.96 -46.60
C ALA A 131 14.40 2.13 -47.70
N LYS A 132 13.60 1.29 -48.37
CA LYS A 132 14.09 0.57 -49.53
C LYS A 132 14.61 1.66 -50.45
N ARG A 133 15.84 1.53 -50.94
CA ARG A 133 16.18 2.21 -52.19
C ARG A 133 15.02 1.84 -53.10
N GLN A 134 14.25 2.80 -53.59
CA GLN A 134 13.43 2.56 -54.78
C GLN A 134 14.46 2.20 -55.86
N GLY A 135 14.84 0.93 -55.90
CA GLY A 135 15.57 0.37 -57.00
C GLY A 135 14.63 0.50 -58.18
N THR A 136 15.03 1.31 -59.15
CA THR A 136 15.34 0.78 -60.47
C THR A 136 14.43 -0.37 -60.89
N TYR A 137 13.11 -0.16 -60.85
CA TYR A 137 12.27 -0.87 -61.79
C TYR A 137 12.70 -0.27 -63.13
N LYS A 138 13.25 -1.11 -64.01
CA LYS A 138 13.49 -0.78 -65.41
C LYS A 138 12.14 -0.48 -66.06
N SER A 139 11.54 0.66 -65.76
CA SER A 139 10.58 1.32 -66.64
C SER A 139 11.39 2.34 -67.43
N PRO A 140 11.62 2.10 -68.74
CA PRO A 140 12.32 3.03 -69.59
C PRO A 140 11.40 4.21 -69.91
N LYS A 141 11.19 5.11 -68.94
CA LYS A 141 10.77 6.49 -69.22
C LYS A 141 11.60 7.41 -68.35
N ARG A 142 12.70 7.89 -68.95
CA ARG A 142 13.49 9.04 -68.51
C ARG A 142 12.53 10.17 -68.08
N SER A 143 12.37 10.40 -66.78
CA SER A 143 12.21 11.78 -66.32
C SER A 143 13.62 12.41 -66.34
N LYS A 144 13.72 13.61 -66.90
CA LYS A 144 14.99 14.33 -67.14
C LYS A 144 15.68 14.84 -65.86
N GLU A 145 15.16 14.52 -64.68
CA GLU A 145 15.68 14.97 -63.39
C GLU A 145 15.89 13.76 -62.47
N GLY A 146 17.07 13.17 -62.56
CA GLY A 146 17.46 11.91 -61.91
C GLY A 146 17.72 12.00 -60.40
N TYR A 147 16.81 12.57 -59.63
CA TYR A 147 16.90 12.55 -58.16
C TYR A 147 15.96 11.49 -57.56
N ILE A 148 16.55 10.46 -56.95
CA ILE A 148 15.83 9.53 -56.07
C ILE A 148 15.39 10.34 -54.83
N LEU A 149 14.12 10.75 -54.81
CA LEU A 149 13.51 11.38 -53.64
C LEU A 149 13.39 10.36 -52.51
N TYR A 150 14.42 10.25 -51.68
CA TYR A 150 14.31 9.60 -50.38
C TYR A 150 13.30 10.40 -49.56
N ARG A 151 12.04 9.96 -49.47
CA ARG A 151 11.09 10.55 -48.53
C ARG A 151 11.68 10.35 -47.12
N PRO A 152 12.07 11.42 -46.41
CA PRO A 152 12.67 11.27 -45.10
C PRO A 152 11.67 10.60 -44.17
N LEU A 153 12.08 9.47 -43.58
CA LEU A 153 11.24 8.78 -42.61
C LEU A 153 11.05 9.71 -41.40
N PRO A 154 9.81 9.94 -40.95
CA PRO A 154 9.54 10.85 -39.83
C PRO A 154 10.21 10.37 -38.53
N ARG A 155 10.46 9.06 -38.40
CA ARG A 155 11.13 8.42 -37.26
C ARG A 155 12.40 7.67 -37.67
N PHE A 156 13.14 7.16 -36.68
CA PHE A 156 14.32 6.31 -36.95
C PHE A 156 13.92 4.96 -37.55
N SER A 157 14.64 4.53 -38.59
CA SER A 157 14.49 3.18 -39.15
C SER A 157 15.04 2.11 -38.22
N ARG A 158 14.60 0.85 -38.38
CA ARG A 158 15.12 -0.32 -37.63
C ARG A 158 16.64 -0.35 -37.54
N ALA A 159 17.32 -0.23 -38.69
CA ALA A 159 18.77 -0.22 -38.76
C ALA A 159 19.41 0.97 -38.03
N THR A 160 18.77 2.14 -38.04
CA THR A 160 19.30 3.32 -37.32
C THR A 160 19.17 3.15 -35.81
N ARG A 161 18.07 2.58 -35.33
CA ARG A 161 17.86 2.31 -33.89
C ARG A 161 18.91 1.33 -33.36
N GLN A 162 19.10 0.20 -34.04
CA GLN A 162 20.15 -0.77 -33.70
C GLN A 162 21.54 -0.14 -33.72
N TYR A 163 21.82 0.71 -34.71
CA TYR A 163 23.09 1.43 -34.79
C TYR A 163 23.29 2.36 -33.59
N LEU A 164 22.26 3.12 -33.20
CA LEU A 164 22.30 4.03 -32.07
C LEU A 164 22.49 3.28 -30.74
N GLN A 165 21.74 2.20 -30.50
CA GLN A 165 21.93 1.29 -29.35
C GLN A 165 23.38 0.80 -29.25
N ARG A 166 23.90 0.23 -30.34
CA ARG A 166 25.29 -0.27 -30.39
C ARG A 166 26.31 0.84 -30.24
N ARG A 167 26.04 2.06 -30.72
CA ARG A 167 26.95 3.21 -30.57
C ARG A 167 26.98 3.72 -29.14
N ALA A 168 25.83 3.88 -28.50
CA ALA A 168 25.76 4.24 -27.08
C ALA A 168 26.45 3.20 -26.20
N TRP A 169 26.22 1.90 -26.43
CA TRP A 169 26.95 0.85 -25.70
C TRP A 169 28.47 0.91 -25.93
N ARG A 170 28.90 1.14 -27.18
CA ARG A 170 30.33 1.28 -27.49
C ARG A 170 30.98 2.45 -26.75
N TYR A 171 30.26 3.54 -26.48
CA TYR A 171 30.79 4.65 -25.68
C TYR A 171 31.18 4.16 -24.28
N PHE A 172 30.28 3.50 -23.56
CA PHE A 172 30.57 2.95 -22.24
C PHE A 172 31.63 1.86 -22.29
N ARG A 173 31.55 0.95 -23.25
CA ARG A 173 32.55 -0.12 -23.42
C ARG A 173 33.97 0.43 -23.58
N LYS A 174 34.14 1.54 -24.30
CA LYS A 174 35.43 2.20 -24.48
C LYS A 174 36.00 2.79 -23.20
N LYS A 175 35.18 3.08 -22.18
CA LYS A 175 35.67 3.57 -20.87
C LYS A 175 36.53 2.54 -20.13
N LYS A 176 36.41 1.26 -20.45
CA LYS A 176 37.31 0.18 -19.97
C LYS A 176 38.69 0.19 -20.68
N ASN A 177 38.82 0.84 -21.84
CA ASN A 177 40.05 0.80 -22.63
C ASN A 177 41.26 1.29 -21.81
N GLY A 178 42.43 0.71 -22.08
CA GLY A 178 43.64 1.00 -21.31
C GLY A 178 43.62 0.46 -19.87
N GLY A 179 42.68 -0.44 -19.54
CA GLY A 179 42.59 -1.07 -18.21
C GLY A 179 41.83 -0.24 -17.17
N ASN A 180 41.16 0.86 -17.55
CA ASN A 180 40.49 1.74 -16.61
C ASN A 180 39.10 1.20 -16.17
N VAL A 181 39.13 0.15 -15.36
CA VAL A 181 37.92 -0.50 -14.81
C VAL A 181 37.10 0.47 -13.95
N ALA A 182 37.76 1.32 -13.16
CA ALA A 182 37.10 2.29 -12.29
C ALA A 182 36.26 3.31 -13.09
N ARG A 183 36.78 3.83 -14.22
CA ARG A 183 36.07 4.76 -15.10
C ARG A 183 34.82 4.15 -15.73
N TYR A 184 34.89 2.87 -16.12
CA TYR A 184 33.72 2.13 -16.58
C TYR A 184 32.69 1.98 -15.45
N ALA A 185 33.14 1.58 -14.26
CA ALA A 185 32.28 1.35 -13.10
C ALA A 185 31.52 2.61 -12.68
N SER A 186 32.23 3.75 -12.57
CA SER A 186 31.62 5.03 -12.21
C SER A 186 30.63 5.53 -13.25
N ALA A 187 30.87 5.23 -14.53
CA ALA A 187 29.99 5.60 -15.62
C ALA A 187 28.73 4.74 -15.69
N ILE A 188 28.85 3.41 -15.55
CA ILE A 188 27.73 2.49 -15.85
C ILE A 188 26.72 2.36 -14.71
N ARG A 189 27.14 2.43 -13.44
CA ARG A 189 26.23 2.23 -12.30
C ARG A 189 25.09 3.26 -12.25
N PRO A 190 25.34 4.58 -12.42
CA PRO A 190 24.26 5.57 -12.50
C PRO A 190 23.28 5.30 -13.65
N VAL A 191 23.77 4.76 -14.78
CA VAL A 191 22.93 4.43 -15.94
C VAL A 191 21.96 3.30 -15.63
N LEU A 192 22.39 2.32 -14.83
CA LEU A 192 21.51 1.22 -14.43
C LEU A 192 20.33 1.69 -13.59
N ALA A 193 20.50 2.72 -12.77
CA ALA A 193 19.42 3.32 -11.98
C ALA A 193 18.34 4.01 -12.85
N LEU A 194 18.65 4.35 -14.10
CA LEU A 194 17.72 4.98 -15.04
C LEU A 194 16.71 3.99 -15.66
N TYR A 195 16.98 2.68 -15.60
CA TYR A 195 16.03 1.67 -16.07
C TYR A 195 14.85 1.54 -15.11
N GLN A 196 13.65 1.40 -15.67
CA GLN A 196 12.39 1.28 -14.94
C GLN A 196 11.70 -0.03 -15.34
N ASP A 197 10.82 -0.56 -14.48
CA ASP A 197 10.08 -1.80 -14.75
C ASP A 197 9.22 -1.71 -16.02
N GLU A 198 8.65 -0.55 -16.32
CA GLU A 198 7.86 -0.30 -17.54
C GLU A 198 8.70 -0.43 -18.82
N HIS A 199 10.01 -0.14 -18.73
CA HIS A 199 10.93 -0.28 -19.86
C HIS A 199 11.12 -1.76 -20.24
N LEU A 200 11.02 -2.65 -19.26
CA LEU A 200 11.37 -4.07 -19.36
C LEU A 200 10.17 -5.00 -19.13
N SER A 201 8.95 -4.46 -19.22
CA SER A 201 7.71 -5.14 -18.84
C SER A 201 7.36 -6.41 -19.63
N LYS A 202 8.14 -6.72 -20.68
CA LYS A 202 7.98 -7.93 -21.48
C LYS A 202 9.33 -8.61 -21.73
N PRO A 203 9.38 -9.95 -21.82
CA PRO A 203 10.59 -10.71 -22.15
C PRO A 203 11.35 -10.18 -23.37
N GLU A 204 10.63 -9.87 -24.45
CA GLU A 204 11.23 -9.35 -25.70
C GLU A 204 11.84 -7.94 -25.52
N ARG A 205 11.27 -7.11 -24.64
CA ARG A 205 11.82 -5.78 -24.33
C ARG A 205 13.10 -5.87 -23.52
N LEU A 206 13.17 -6.84 -22.60
CA LEU A 206 14.38 -7.10 -21.82
C LEU A 206 15.56 -7.47 -22.73
N ILE A 207 15.37 -8.42 -23.65
CA ILE A 207 16.43 -8.82 -24.60
C ILE A 207 16.73 -7.76 -25.67
N ASP A 208 15.81 -6.81 -25.91
CA ASP A 208 16.03 -5.66 -26.78
C ASP A 208 16.82 -4.51 -26.13
N ALA A 209 16.89 -4.51 -24.79
CA ALA A 209 17.71 -3.57 -24.03
C ALA A 209 19.20 -3.94 -24.14
N TRP A 210 19.76 -3.73 -25.34
CA TRP A 210 21.12 -4.13 -25.71
C TRP A 210 22.18 -3.66 -24.71
N GLY A 211 22.13 -2.38 -24.31
CA GLY A 211 23.03 -1.81 -23.31
C GLY A 211 22.93 -2.53 -21.98
N LEU A 212 21.70 -2.70 -21.46
CA LEU A 212 21.43 -3.38 -20.20
C LEU A 212 21.93 -4.84 -20.21
N MET A 213 21.55 -5.61 -21.23
CA MET A 213 21.92 -7.02 -21.36
C MET A 213 23.43 -7.22 -21.45
N HIS A 214 24.15 -6.28 -22.04
CA HIS A 214 25.61 -6.30 -22.00
C HIS A 214 26.18 -5.85 -20.65
N ALA A 215 25.61 -4.84 -20.01
CA ALA A 215 26.07 -4.38 -18.71
C ALA A 215 25.96 -5.51 -17.66
N LEU A 216 24.87 -6.28 -17.66
CA LEU A 216 24.53 -7.26 -16.63
C LEU A 216 24.84 -8.72 -16.98
N TYR A 217 24.68 -9.11 -18.26
CA TYR A 217 24.64 -10.53 -18.66
C TYR A 217 25.51 -10.85 -19.89
N HIS A 218 26.49 -10.00 -20.23
CA HIS A 218 27.34 -10.18 -21.41
C HIS A 218 27.93 -11.59 -21.59
N GLY A 219 28.43 -12.22 -20.53
CA GLY A 219 29.05 -13.53 -20.56
C GLY A 219 28.07 -14.70 -20.35
N SER A 220 26.77 -14.44 -20.26
CA SER A 220 25.78 -15.48 -19.98
C SER A 220 25.60 -16.43 -21.17
N PRO A 221 25.62 -17.76 -20.95
CA PRO A 221 25.39 -18.76 -22.00
C PRO A 221 23.92 -18.85 -22.42
N VAL A 222 23.00 -18.32 -21.61
CA VAL A 222 21.55 -18.25 -21.88
C VAL A 222 21.24 -17.35 -23.08
N LEU A 223 22.18 -16.49 -23.47
CA LEU A 223 21.96 -15.44 -24.47
C LEU A 223 22.82 -15.64 -25.71
N VAL A 224 22.16 -15.76 -26.86
CA VAL A 224 22.80 -15.74 -28.17
C VAL A 224 22.78 -14.32 -28.72
N ARG A 225 23.95 -13.83 -29.15
CA ARG A 225 24.14 -12.45 -29.60
C ARG A 225 24.36 -12.40 -31.10
N GLU A 226 23.35 -11.94 -31.82
CA GLU A 226 23.38 -11.87 -33.27
C GLU A 226 23.55 -10.43 -33.78
N PRO A 227 23.89 -10.26 -35.08
CA PRO A 227 23.83 -8.94 -35.72
C PRO A 227 22.43 -8.30 -35.67
N LYS A 228 21.37 -9.11 -35.59
CA LYS A 228 19.98 -8.61 -35.57
C LYS A 228 19.43 -8.32 -34.16
N GLY A 229 20.08 -8.81 -33.10
CA GLY A 229 19.62 -8.61 -31.72
C GLY A 229 20.13 -9.71 -30.80
N ILE A 230 19.58 -9.77 -29.59
CA ILE A 230 19.83 -10.86 -28.63
C ILE A 230 18.65 -11.82 -28.66
N THR A 231 18.92 -13.12 -28.59
CA THR A 231 17.92 -14.18 -28.46
C THR A 231 18.29 -15.08 -27.28
N VAL A 232 17.36 -15.91 -26.82
CA VAL A 232 17.62 -16.94 -25.81
C VAL A 232 18.19 -18.17 -26.51
N ALA A 233 19.20 -18.81 -25.91
CA ALA A 233 19.80 -20.03 -26.41
C ALA A 233 18.82 -21.21 -26.35
N ASP A 234 18.95 -22.16 -27.27
CA ASP A 234 18.09 -23.35 -27.30
C ASP A 234 18.17 -24.12 -25.97
N GLY A 235 17.00 -24.53 -25.46
CA GLY A 235 16.89 -25.25 -24.18
C GLY A 235 16.97 -24.38 -22.92
N HIS A 236 17.15 -23.06 -23.07
CA HIS A 236 17.19 -22.12 -21.94
C HIS A 236 15.96 -21.21 -21.87
N THR A 237 15.77 -20.59 -20.71
CA THR A 237 14.78 -19.54 -20.47
C THR A 237 15.43 -18.30 -19.86
N LEU A 238 14.74 -17.16 -19.89
CA LEU A 238 15.24 -15.95 -19.21
C LEU A 238 15.33 -16.10 -17.69
N ALA A 239 14.63 -17.07 -17.08
CA ALA A 239 14.76 -17.37 -15.66
C ALA A 239 16.14 -17.97 -15.31
N ASP A 240 16.84 -18.54 -16.29
CA ASP A 240 18.18 -19.12 -16.10
C ASP A 240 19.28 -18.05 -16.07
N LEU A 241 18.93 -16.77 -16.25
CA LEU A 241 19.91 -15.67 -16.28
C LEU A 241 20.60 -15.49 -14.94
N GLN A 242 21.90 -15.75 -14.93
CA GLN A 242 22.81 -15.47 -13.81
C GLN A 242 23.72 -14.27 -14.12
N PRO A 243 24.11 -13.46 -13.11
CA PRO A 243 24.98 -12.31 -13.31
C PRO A 243 26.30 -12.68 -14.02
N ALA A 244 26.49 -12.12 -15.21
CA ALA A 244 27.66 -12.34 -16.04
C ALA A 244 28.04 -11.04 -16.78
N PRO A 245 28.38 -9.97 -16.05
CA PRO A 245 28.53 -8.62 -16.62
C PRO A 245 29.71 -8.52 -17.59
N PHE A 246 29.68 -7.53 -18.49
CA PHE A 246 30.78 -7.29 -19.46
C PHE A 246 32.16 -7.07 -18.81
N CYS A 247 32.19 -6.45 -17.63
CA CYS A 247 33.40 -6.21 -16.87
C CYS A 247 33.20 -6.70 -15.43
N PRO A 248 33.44 -7.99 -15.13
CA PRO A 248 33.28 -8.54 -13.79
C PRO A 248 34.12 -7.79 -12.73
N GLU A 249 35.29 -7.31 -13.11
CA GLU A 249 36.21 -6.58 -12.23
C GLU A 249 35.61 -5.26 -11.73
N ALA A 250 34.70 -4.65 -12.49
CA ALA A 250 34.01 -3.42 -12.12
C ALA A 250 33.01 -3.62 -10.97
N TRP A 251 32.77 -4.85 -10.54
CA TRP A 251 31.82 -5.22 -9.50
C TRP A 251 32.50 -5.78 -8.24
N ARG A 252 33.84 -5.74 -8.18
CA ARG A 252 34.64 -6.12 -7.01
C ARG A 252 34.96 -4.90 -6.14
N GLY A 253 35.05 -5.09 -4.83
CA GLY A 253 35.36 -4.04 -3.86
C GLY A 253 34.37 -2.86 -3.86
N CYS A 254 33.12 -3.06 -4.27
CA CYS A 254 32.13 -2.01 -4.44
C CYS A 254 30.77 -2.35 -3.79
N ARG A 255 30.80 -3.08 -2.67
CA ARG A 255 29.62 -3.49 -1.91
C ARG A 255 28.67 -2.32 -1.67
N ASP A 256 29.16 -1.21 -1.15
CA ASP A 256 28.32 -0.08 -0.76
C ASP A 256 27.65 0.57 -1.99
N ALA A 257 28.39 0.70 -3.11
CA ALA A 257 27.81 1.18 -4.36
C ALA A 257 26.75 0.23 -4.95
N LEU A 258 26.84 -1.07 -4.68
CA LEU A 258 25.80 -2.05 -5.05
C LEU A 258 24.57 -1.95 -4.15
N LEU A 259 24.75 -1.68 -2.85
CA LEU A 259 23.64 -1.41 -1.92
C LEU A 259 22.92 -0.09 -2.27
N ASP A 260 23.68 0.95 -2.62
CA ASP A 260 23.12 2.21 -3.12
C ASP A 260 22.35 2.00 -4.43
N LEU A 261 22.90 1.21 -5.36
CA LEU A 261 22.20 0.89 -6.61
C LEU A 261 20.94 0.05 -6.34
N LEU A 262 20.98 -0.90 -5.40
CA LEU A 262 19.83 -1.74 -5.05
C LEU A 262 18.65 -0.91 -4.51
N THR A 263 18.92 0.14 -3.73
CA THR A 263 17.89 1.03 -3.16
C THR A 263 17.39 2.08 -4.15
N THR A 264 18.23 2.51 -5.10
CA THR A 264 17.88 3.57 -6.07
C THR A 264 17.35 3.05 -7.39
N ALA A 265 17.63 1.80 -7.74
CA ALA A 265 17.22 1.21 -9.01
C ALA A 265 15.70 1.04 -9.09
N ARG A 266 15.12 1.51 -10.20
CA ARG A 266 13.68 1.42 -10.48
C ARG A 266 13.30 0.19 -11.31
N SER A 267 14.27 -0.63 -11.69
CA SER A 267 14.06 -1.87 -12.43
C SER A 267 14.38 -3.09 -11.57
N ARG A 268 13.43 -4.02 -11.49
CA ARG A 268 13.56 -5.33 -10.87
C ARG A 268 14.75 -6.11 -11.42
N THR A 269 14.98 -6.07 -12.74
CA THR A 269 16.15 -6.72 -13.36
C THR A 269 17.47 -6.22 -12.77
N VAL A 270 17.60 -4.90 -12.57
CA VAL A 270 18.80 -4.31 -11.97
C VAL A 270 18.89 -4.67 -10.49
N ARG A 271 17.78 -4.63 -9.75
CA ARG A 271 17.74 -4.99 -8.32
C ARG A 271 18.10 -6.45 -8.10
N THR A 272 17.49 -7.38 -8.83
CA THR A 272 17.83 -8.81 -8.80
C THR A 272 19.29 -9.05 -9.18
N PHE A 273 19.81 -8.38 -10.21
CA PHE A 273 21.24 -8.47 -10.52
C PHE A 273 22.12 -8.04 -9.34
N CYS A 274 21.78 -6.92 -8.68
CA CYS A 274 22.54 -6.44 -7.52
C CYS A 274 22.47 -7.44 -6.36
N VAL A 275 21.29 -7.97 -6.05
CA VAL A 275 21.10 -9.01 -5.01
C VAL A 275 21.98 -10.22 -5.29
N GLU A 276 21.96 -10.76 -6.51
CA GLU A 276 22.75 -11.95 -6.85
C GLU A 276 24.26 -11.69 -6.81
N VAL A 277 24.72 -10.52 -7.27
CA VAL A 277 26.14 -10.14 -7.14
C VAL A 277 26.54 -9.96 -5.68
N LEU A 278 25.69 -9.32 -4.87
CA LEU A 278 25.92 -9.14 -3.43
C LEU A 278 26.03 -10.50 -2.72
N LYS A 279 25.08 -11.41 -2.97
CA LYS A 279 25.11 -12.77 -2.43
C LYS A 279 26.36 -13.54 -2.84
N ARG A 280 26.76 -13.47 -4.11
CA ARG A 280 27.88 -14.27 -4.62
C ARG A 280 29.23 -13.75 -4.17
N GLU A 281 29.45 -12.43 -4.23
CA GLU A 281 30.79 -11.83 -4.06
C GLU A 281 31.00 -11.24 -2.66
N TYR A 282 29.94 -10.93 -1.91
CA TYR A 282 30.02 -10.20 -0.64
C TYR A 282 29.35 -10.91 0.54
N ALA A 283 29.00 -12.20 0.43
CA ALA A 283 28.30 -12.95 1.49
C ALA A 283 28.92 -12.78 2.89
N GLN A 284 30.26 -12.81 3.00
CA GLN A 284 30.94 -12.67 4.28
C GLN A 284 30.81 -11.25 4.86
N GLU A 285 30.99 -10.22 4.02
CA GLU A 285 30.88 -8.82 4.43
C GLU A 285 29.43 -8.46 4.83
N LEU A 286 28.46 -9.05 4.14
CA LEU A 286 27.03 -8.81 4.38
C LEU A 286 26.58 -9.29 5.78
N ARG A 287 27.23 -10.31 6.36
CA ARG A 287 26.97 -10.76 7.74
C ARG A 287 27.35 -9.74 8.82
N GLY A 288 28.18 -8.76 8.45
CA GLY A 288 28.62 -7.67 9.31
C GLY A 288 27.83 -6.38 9.14
N LEU A 289 26.73 -6.39 8.37
CA LEU A 289 25.89 -5.21 8.22
C LEU A 289 25.23 -4.83 9.53
N THR A 290 25.24 -3.54 9.83
CA THR A 290 24.52 -2.97 10.97
C THR A 290 23.03 -2.87 10.66
N LEU A 291 22.19 -2.82 11.70
CA LEU A 291 20.75 -2.56 11.50
C LEU A 291 20.48 -1.23 10.80
N GLY A 292 21.29 -0.21 11.06
CA GLY A 292 21.19 1.07 10.37
C GLY A 292 21.39 0.95 8.86
N GLN A 293 22.22 0.01 8.40
CA GLN A 293 22.42 -0.29 6.98
C GLN A 293 21.34 -1.20 6.39
N LEU A 294 20.75 -2.09 7.19
CA LEU A 294 19.64 -2.96 6.74
C LEU A 294 18.32 -2.20 6.65
N ARG A 295 18.11 -1.17 7.47
CA ARG A 295 16.85 -0.44 7.54
C ARG A 295 16.39 0.14 6.19
N PRO A 296 17.23 0.83 5.39
CA PRO A 296 16.82 1.28 4.06
C PRO A 296 16.37 0.16 3.12
N LEU A 297 16.90 -1.06 3.30
CA LEU A 297 16.51 -2.22 2.50
C LEU A 297 15.16 -2.80 2.96
N LEU A 298 14.91 -2.84 4.27
CA LEU A 298 13.63 -3.27 4.86
C LEU A 298 12.50 -2.27 4.55
N ASP A 299 12.80 -0.98 4.53
CA ASP A 299 11.87 0.11 4.20
C ASP A 299 11.61 0.28 2.68
N SER A 300 12.32 -0.48 1.85
CA SER A 300 12.16 -0.44 0.39
C SER A 300 10.74 -0.80 -0.05
N ALA A 301 10.21 -0.13 -1.08
CA ALA A 301 8.91 -0.48 -1.66
C ALA A 301 8.96 -1.72 -2.59
N HIS A 302 10.15 -2.32 -2.77
CA HIS A 302 10.38 -3.41 -3.71
C HIS A 302 10.55 -4.75 -2.98
N GLU A 303 9.64 -5.70 -3.26
CA GLU A 303 9.55 -7.00 -2.58
C GLU A 303 10.88 -7.79 -2.60
N GLU A 304 11.60 -7.78 -3.73
CA GLU A 304 12.88 -8.48 -3.86
C GLU A 304 14.01 -7.87 -3.00
N VAL A 305 13.96 -6.56 -2.76
CA VAL A 305 14.93 -5.88 -1.89
C VAL A 305 14.62 -6.21 -0.43
N GLN A 306 13.34 -6.20 -0.06
CA GLN A 306 12.90 -6.53 1.29
C GLN A 306 13.16 -8.00 1.61
N GLY A 307 12.85 -8.92 0.69
CA GLY A 307 13.14 -10.34 0.85
C GLY A 307 14.64 -10.58 1.08
N PHE A 308 15.49 -9.91 0.30
CA PHE A 308 16.93 -9.93 0.52
C PHE A 308 17.34 -9.34 1.88
N ALA A 309 16.76 -8.22 2.29
CA ALA A 309 17.03 -7.60 3.58
C ALA A 309 16.68 -8.51 4.77
N VAL A 310 15.57 -9.25 4.68
CA VAL A 310 15.16 -10.21 5.70
C VAL A 310 16.11 -11.40 5.75
N GLU A 311 16.55 -11.94 4.61
CA GLU A 311 17.57 -12.99 4.54
C GLU A 311 18.90 -12.55 5.17
N LEU A 312 19.31 -11.31 4.91
CA LEU A 312 20.50 -10.72 5.54
C LEU A 312 20.32 -10.60 7.05
N LEU A 313 19.16 -10.15 7.50
CA LEU A 313 18.87 -10.00 8.91
C LEU A 313 18.87 -11.35 9.64
N GLN A 314 18.35 -12.42 9.03
CA GLN A 314 18.38 -13.78 9.61
C GLN A 314 19.79 -14.35 9.77
N SER A 315 20.75 -13.88 8.96
CA SER A 315 22.15 -14.32 8.99
C SER A 315 23.10 -13.31 9.64
N ALA A 316 22.56 -12.19 10.14
CA ALA A 316 23.35 -11.14 10.77
C ALA A 316 23.92 -11.60 12.12
N SER A 317 25.18 -11.24 12.36
CA SER A 317 25.86 -11.51 13.64
C SER A 317 25.75 -10.32 14.59
N GLY A 318 25.76 -10.56 15.91
CA GLY A 318 25.74 -9.49 16.91
C GLY A 318 24.37 -8.87 17.19
N LEU A 319 23.29 -9.45 16.66
CA LEU A 319 21.90 -9.06 16.90
C LEU A 319 21.52 -8.99 18.40
N GLU A 320 22.13 -9.84 19.21
CA GLU A 320 21.99 -9.86 20.68
C GLU A 320 22.33 -8.52 21.34
N ARG A 321 23.25 -7.76 20.74
CA ARG A 321 23.77 -6.48 21.29
C ARG A 321 22.94 -5.27 20.88
N VAL A 322 21.97 -5.46 19.99
CA VAL A 322 21.11 -4.38 19.51
C VAL A 322 20.25 -3.86 20.67
N PRO A 323 20.14 -2.52 20.83
CA PRO A 323 19.22 -1.93 21.80
C PRO A 323 17.77 -2.30 21.51
N VAL A 324 16.98 -2.60 22.56
CA VAL A 324 15.54 -2.93 22.41
C VAL A 324 14.79 -1.88 21.61
N LYS A 325 15.13 -0.59 21.79
CA LYS A 325 14.53 0.52 21.03
C LYS A 325 14.66 0.35 19.51
N GLU A 326 15.80 -0.16 19.04
CA GLU A 326 16.01 -0.39 17.60
C GLU A 326 15.16 -1.56 17.11
N TRP A 327 15.07 -2.66 17.87
CA TRP A 327 14.15 -3.76 17.55
C TRP A 327 12.69 -3.32 17.47
N LEU A 328 12.24 -2.49 18.44
CA LEU A 328 10.89 -1.94 18.41
C LEU A 328 10.65 -1.09 17.16
N SER A 329 11.63 -0.28 16.75
CA SER A 329 11.52 0.51 15.53
C SER A 329 11.45 -0.33 14.25
N LEU A 330 12.00 -1.55 14.25
CA LEU A 330 11.86 -2.48 13.11
C LEU A 330 10.46 -3.11 13.04
N LEU A 331 9.78 -3.28 14.18
CA LEU A 331 8.41 -3.80 14.20
C LEU A 331 7.37 -2.76 13.72
N GLU A 332 7.76 -1.50 13.58
CA GLU A 332 6.93 -0.43 13.00
C GLU A 332 6.89 -0.48 11.46
N ILE A 333 7.70 -1.32 10.82
CA ILE A 333 7.77 -1.44 9.36
C ILE A 333 6.47 -2.08 8.83
N ASN A 334 5.78 -1.38 7.92
CA ASN A 334 4.50 -1.83 7.36
C ASN A 334 4.68 -2.83 6.20
N HIS A 335 5.29 -3.99 6.45
CA HIS A 335 5.47 -5.02 5.41
C HIS A 335 4.93 -6.41 5.80
N PRO A 336 3.83 -6.88 5.17
CA PRO A 336 3.15 -8.12 5.56
C PRO A 336 4.01 -9.38 5.53
N VAL A 337 4.96 -9.50 4.60
CA VAL A 337 5.80 -10.70 4.46
C VAL A 337 7.01 -10.66 5.39
N ALA A 338 7.56 -9.48 5.67
CA ALA A 338 8.75 -9.34 6.51
C ALA A 338 8.39 -9.42 8.00
N LEU A 339 7.23 -8.87 8.39
CA LEU A 339 6.84 -8.76 9.79
C LEU A 339 6.79 -10.09 10.56
N PRO A 340 6.23 -11.20 10.03
CA PRO A 340 6.29 -12.49 10.72
C PRO A 340 7.73 -12.94 11.03
N LEU A 341 8.62 -12.81 10.04
CA LEU A 341 10.03 -13.19 10.19
C LEU A 341 10.78 -12.25 11.15
N LEU A 342 10.45 -10.96 11.15
CA LEU A 342 10.95 -10.00 12.13
C LEU A 342 10.46 -10.33 13.55
N CYS A 343 9.18 -10.69 13.71
CA CYS A 343 8.64 -11.09 15.01
C CYS A 343 9.33 -12.36 15.54
N GLU A 344 9.54 -13.38 14.71
CA GLU A 344 10.29 -14.58 15.08
C GLU A 344 11.73 -14.26 15.50
N LEU A 345 12.40 -13.34 14.80
CA LEU A 345 13.76 -12.97 15.12
C LEU A 345 13.85 -12.16 16.41
N VAL A 346 12.92 -11.22 16.61
CA VAL A 346 12.78 -10.47 17.86
C VAL A 346 12.51 -11.43 19.02
N GLU A 347 11.64 -12.42 18.84
CA GLU A 347 11.36 -13.43 19.86
C GLU A 347 12.60 -14.27 20.24
N LYS A 348 13.47 -14.57 19.28
CA LYS A 348 14.73 -15.29 19.53
C LYS A 348 15.81 -14.45 20.20
N THR A 349 15.84 -13.14 19.96
CA THR A 349 16.97 -12.25 20.33
C THR A 349 16.66 -11.29 21.47
N VAL A 350 15.38 -11.00 21.72
CA VAL A 350 14.94 -10.07 22.75
C VAL A 350 14.15 -10.82 23.80
N ALA A 351 14.80 -11.06 24.94
CA ALA A 351 14.15 -11.60 26.13
C ALA A 351 12.98 -10.68 26.54
N PRO A 352 11.75 -11.21 26.72
CA PRO A 352 10.58 -10.41 27.06
C PRO A 352 10.82 -9.52 28.27
N GLU A 353 11.59 -9.99 29.27
CA GLU A 353 11.96 -9.31 30.52
C GLU A 353 12.58 -7.93 30.29
N ARG A 354 13.22 -7.69 29.14
CA ARG A 354 13.82 -6.41 28.76
C ARG A 354 12.79 -5.32 28.44
N LEU A 355 11.54 -5.69 28.21
CA LEU A 355 10.44 -4.76 27.95
C LEU A 355 9.61 -4.52 29.22
N THR A 356 9.11 -3.31 29.37
CA THR A 356 8.09 -2.98 30.38
C THR A 356 6.72 -3.52 29.96
N LEU A 357 5.80 -3.71 30.91
CA LEU A 357 4.40 -4.05 30.62
C LEU A 357 3.79 -3.09 29.59
N PHE A 358 4.04 -1.78 29.78
CA PHE A 358 3.58 -0.74 28.88
C PHE A 358 4.05 -0.95 27.44
N GLN A 359 5.33 -1.24 27.22
CA GLN A 359 5.86 -1.48 25.87
C GLN A 359 5.25 -2.74 25.23
N CYS A 360 5.04 -3.82 26.00
CA CYS A 360 4.36 -5.01 25.49
C CYS A 360 2.91 -4.70 25.07
N LEU A 361 2.22 -3.83 25.81
CA LEU A 361 0.87 -3.39 25.47
C LEU A 361 0.82 -2.48 24.24
N GLU A 362 1.82 -1.60 24.05
CA GLU A 362 1.93 -0.82 22.81
C GLU A 362 2.09 -1.75 21.60
N LEU A 363 2.92 -2.80 21.71
CA LEU A 363 3.03 -3.83 20.68
C LEU A 363 1.71 -4.56 20.48
N ALA A 364 1.01 -4.94 21.55
CA ALA A 364 -0.29 -5.64 21.49
C ALA A 364 -1.39 -4.81 20.80
N CYS A 365 -1.26 -3.49 20.82
CA CYS A 365 -2.16 -2.56 20.15
C CYS A 365 -1.75 -2.25 18.69
N ALA A 366 -0.63 -2.79 18.20
CA ALA A 366 -0.18 -2.57 16.84
C ALA A 366 -1.21 -3.05 15.80
N ARG A 367 -1.26 -2.38 14.65
CA ARG A 367 -2.15 -2.73 13.54
C ARG A 367 -1.81 -4.07 12.90
N ALA A 368 -0.52 -4.41 12.84
CA ALA A 368 -0.07 -5.66 12.26
C ALA A 368 -0.29 -6.82 13.23
N ALA A 369 -1.11 -7.80 12.84
CA ALA A 369 -1.47 -8.94 13.68
C ALA A 369 -0.26 -9.69 14.27
N PRO A 370 0.82 -10.01 13.52
CA PRO A 370 1.97 -10.71 14.09
C PRO A 370 2.65 -9.95 15.25
N VAL A 371 2.73 -8.61 15.13
CA VAL A 371 3.31 -7.74 16.16
C VAL A 371 2.40 -7.66 17.38
N ALA A 372 1.09 -7.54 17.14
CA ALA A 372 0.08 -7.51 18.19
C ALA A 372 0.03 -8.82 18.99
N GLU A 373 0.13 -9.96 18.31
CA GLU A 373 0.17 -11.28 18.94
C GLU A 373 1.43 -11.47 19.80
N LEU A 374 2.60 -11.05 19.29
CA LEU A 374 3.84 -11.04 20.06
C LEU A 374 3.73 -10.17 21.31
N GLY A 375 3.21 -8.95 21.16
CA GLY A 375 3.01 -8.00 22.24
C GLY A 375 2.11 -8.55 23.35
N LEU A 376 0.97 -9.14 22.98
CA LEU A 376 0.04 -9.74 23.95
C LEU A 376 0.67 -10.95 24.66
N ARG A 377 1.35 -11.83 23.93
CA ARG A 377 2.04 -12.99 24.51
C ARG A 377 3.06 -12.56 25.56
N TRP A 378 3.86 -11.54 25.25
CA TRP A 378 4.84 -11.00 26.20
C TRP A 378 4.20 -10.25 27.37
N ALA A 379 3.12 -9.51 27.14
CA ALA A 379 2.37 -8.84 28.21
C ALA A 379 1.81 -9.87 29.22
N LYS A 380 1.31 -11.01 28.76
CA LYS A 380 0.83 -12.11 29.62
C LYS A 380 1.91 -12.73 30.52
N GLY A 381 3.18 -12.67 30.10
CA GLY A 381 4.32 -13.10 30.92
C GLY A 381 4.73 -12.10 32.00
N LYS A 382 4.16 -10.88 32.02
CA LYS A 382 4.51 -9.86 33.01
C LYS A 382 3.77 -10.07 34.33
N ARG A 383 4.47 -9.78 35.43
CA ARG A 383 3.86 -9.70 36.74
C ARG A 383 2.96 -8.46 36.81
N ILE A 384 1.69 -8.67 37.10
CA ILE A 384 0.72 -7.62 37.40
C ILE A 384 0.68 -7.49 38.92
N ALA A 385 1.06 -6.33 39.46
CA ALA A 385 1.23 -6.13 40.90
C ALA A 385 0.35 -5.01 41.47
N SER A 386 -0.15 -4.11 40.63
CA SER A 386 -0.83 -2.88 41.06
C SER A 386 -2.15 -2.65 40.33
N ALA A 387 -2.97 -1.77 40.87
CA ALA A 387 -4.16 -1.27 40.19
C ALA A 387 -3.80 -0.46 38.92
N ASP A 388 -2.65 0.22 38.91
CA ASP A 388 -2.16 0.95 37.75
C ASP A 388 -1.83 0.02 36.59
N ASP A 389 -1.26 -1.16 36.87
CA ASP A 389 -1.03 -2.21 35.87
C ASP A 389 -2.35 -2.64 35.22
N LEU A 390 -3.40 -2.86 36.02
CA LEU A 390 -4.74 -3.18 35.50
C LEU A 390 -5.28 -2.04 34.63
N GLY A 391 -5.05 -0.79 35.01
CA GLY A 391 -5.38 0.39 34.20
C GLY A 391 -4.65 0.39 32.86
N PHE A 392 -3.36 0.03 32.82
CA PHE A 392 -2.63 -0.10 31.57
C PHE A 392 -3.19 -1.20 30.67
N LEU A 393 -3.57 -2.35 31.23
CA LEU A 393 -4.14 -3.46 30.47
C LEU A 393 -5.42 -3.08 29.69
N LEU A 394 -6.17 -2.08 30.16
CA LEU A 394 -7.35 -1.57 29.45
C LEU A 394 -7.01 -0.95 28.08
N ARG A 395 -5.74 -0.67 27.77
CA ARG A 395 -5.32 -0.32 26.40
C ARG A 395 -5.68 -1.40 25.38
N LEU A 396 -5.76 -2.67 25.78
CA LEU A 396 -6.16 -3.79 24.92
C LEU A 396 -7.58 -3.61 24.35
N THR A 397 -8.42 -2.78 24.96
CA THR A 397 -9.74 -2.41 24.39
C THR A 397 -9.61 -1.72 23.03
N ARG A 398 -8.45 -1.12 22.74
CA ARG A 398 -8.13 -0.38 21.51
C ARG A 398 -7.31 -1.21 20.52
N ALA A 399 -6.97 -2.45 20.84
CA ALA A 399 -6.18 -3.30 19.94
C ALA A 399 -6.89 -3.46 18.59
N GLU A 400 -6.19 -3.13 17.51
CA GLU A 400 -6.77 -3.14 16.16
C GLU A 400 -6.99 -4.56 15.63
N ALA A 401 -6.07 -5.49 15.96
CA ALA A 401 -6.18 -6.90 15.61
C ALA A 401 -7.32 -7.59 16.39
N PRO A 402 -8.41 -8.06 15.74
CA PRO A 402 -9.57 -8.59 16.44
C PRO A 402 -9.28 -9.82 17.31
N SER A 403 -8.42 -10.73 16.85
CA SER A 403 -7.99 -11.92 17.60
C SER A 403 -7.29 -11.52 18.91
N VAL A 404 -6.34 -10.59 18.82
CA VAL A 404 -5.58 -10.07 19.96
C VAL A 404 -6.47 -9.31 20.93
N ARG A 405 -7.41 -8.48 20.42
CA ARG A 405 -8.37 -7.77 21.27
C ARG A 405 -9.25 -8.76 22.04
N ALA A 406 -9.85 -9.74 21.37
CA ALA A 406 -10.71 -10.72 22.02
C ALA A 406 -9.96 -11.50 23.11
N GLU A 407 -8.80 -12.07 22.76
CA GLU A 407 -7.97 -12.83 23.70
C GLU A 407 -7.41 -11.97 24.84
N GLY A 408 -7.04 -10.73 24.54
CA GLY A 408 -6.53 -9.75 25.50
C GLY A 408 -7.60 -9.35 26.52
N ILE A 409 -8.82 -9.07 26.07
CA ILE A 409 -9.93 -8.73 26.97
C ILE A 409 -10.38 -9.94 27.78
N ASP A 410 -10.35 -11.14 27.22
CA ASP A 410 -10.57 -12.37 28.00
C ASP A 410 -9.59 -12.50 29.15
N TRP A 411 -8.31 -12.23 28.88
CA TRP A 411 -7.28 -12.24 29.90
C TRP A 411 -7.51 -11.15 30.96
N VAL A 412 -7.86 -9.92 30.56
CA VAL A 412 -8.19 -8.84 31.50
C VAL A 412 -9.37 -9.21 32.40
N CYS A 413 -10.46 -9.72 31.83
CA CYS A 413 -11.64 -10.15 32.61
C CYS A 413 -11.35 -11.32 33.56
N GLN A 414 -10.37 -12.18 33.26
CA GLN A 414 -9.91 -13.23 34.19
C GLN A 414 -9.04 -12.69 35.33
N LEU A 415 -8.33 -11.58 35.11
CA LEU A 415 -7.47 -10.97 36.12
C LEU A 415 -8.26 -10.11 37.10
N LEU A 416 -9.19 -9.27 36.63
CA LEU A 416 -9.91 -8.30 37.48
C LEU A 416 -10.49 -8.91 38.78
N PRO A 417 -11.12 -10.10 38.79
CA PRO A 417 -11.64 -10.72 40.02
C PRO A 417 -10.57 -11.08 41.04
N ARG A 418 -9.34 -11.39 40.58
CA ARG A 418 -8.22 -11.86 41.41
C ARG A 418 -7.53 -10.76 42.19
N PHE A 419 -7.82 -9.49 41.86
CA PHE A 419 -7.24 -8.34 42.53
C PHE A 419 -8.32 -7.63 43.36
N ASP A 420 -8.13 -7.59 44.68
CA ASP A 420 -9.02 -6.83 45.58
C ASP A 420 -9.01 -5.34 45.26
N ALA A 421 -7.87 -4.83 44.76
CA ALA A 421 -7.71 -3.45 44.33
C ALA A 421 -8.42 -3.12 43.00
N ALA A 422 -8.97 -4.10 42.28
CA ALA A 422 -9.71 -3.85 41.04
C ALA A 422 -11.04 -3.15 41.33
N LYS A 423 -11.10 -1.85 41.02
CA LYS A 423 -12.28 -1.03 41.28
C LYS A 423 -13.31 -1.12 40.15
N PRO A 424 -14.61 -0.85 40.44
CA PRO A 424 -15.65 -0.86 39.41
C PRO A 424 -15.37 0.07 38.22
N GLU A 425 -14.62 1.16 38.40
CA GLU A 425 -14.25 2.08 37.33
C GLU A 425 -13.47 1.39 36.19
N LEU A 426 -12.71 0.32 36.47
CA LEU A 426 -12.02 -0.44 35.43
C LEU A 426 -13.00 -1.22 34.54
N VAL A 427 -14.08 -1.76 35.12
CA VAL A 427 -15.13 -2.46 34.37
C VAL A 427 -15.96 -1.45 33.56
N ARG A 428 -16.15 -0.23 34.09
CA ARG A 428 -16.78 0.87 33.35
C ARG A 428 -16.06 1.15 32.04
N GLU A 429 -14.74 1.25 32.05
CA GLU A 429 -13.94 1.47 30.83
C GLU A 429 -14.16 0.36 29.78
N LEU A 430 -14.36 -0.89 30.22
CA LEU A 430 -14.69 -1.99 29.31
C LEU A 430 -16.12 -1.87 28.73
N LEU A 431 -17.08 -1.40 29.53
CA LEU A 431 -18.46 -1.15 29.08
C LEU A 431 -18.56 0.06 28.15
N ASP A 432 -17.68 1.06 28.32
CA ASP A 432 -17.61 2.24 27.47
C ASP A 432 -16.72 2.02 26.22
N ALA A 433 -16.20 0.80 26.03
CA ALA A 433 -15.38 0.47 24.88
C ALA A 433 -16.19 0.52 23.56
N ARG A 434 -15.54 1.05 22.51
CA ARG A 434 -16.11 1.16 21.16
C ARG A 434 -16.54 -0.18 20.57
N HIS A 435 -15.82 -1.26 20.91
CA HIS A 435 -16.01 -2.57 20.28
C HIS A 435 -16.99 -3.44 21.09
N ALA A 436 -17.99 -3.99 20.40
CA ALA A 436 -19.08 -4.74 21.04
C ALA A 436 -18.63 -6.08 21.67
N ASP A 437 -17.60 -6.71 21.11
CA ASP A 437 -16.96 -7.89 21.68
C ASP A 437 -16.38 -7.60 23.08
N VAL A 438 -15.73 -6.45 23.26
CA VAL A 438 -15.20 -6.01 24.55
C VAL A 438 -16.31 -5.81 25.58
N ARG A 439 -17.38 -5.09 25.19
CA ARG A 439 -18.52 -4.83 26.08
C ARG A 439 -19.23 -6.11 26.48
N ALA A 440 -19.39 -7.06 25.55
CA ALA A 440 -19.99 -8.36 25.86
C ALA A 440 -19.22 -9.10 26.96
N ARG A 441 -17.88 -9.09 26.91
CA ARG A 441 -17.04 -9.71 27.95
C ARG A 441 -17.12 -8.99 29.29
N ALA A 442 -17.27 -7.66 29.28
CA ALA A 442 -17.49 -6.87 30.49
C ALA A 442 -18.84 -7.20 31.15
N LEU A 443 -19.90 -7.36 30.36
CA LEU A 443 -21.22 -7.75 30.84
C LEU A 443 -21.19 -9.16 31.45
N GLU A 444 -20.54 -10.11 30.79
CA GLU A 444 -20.35 -11.46 31.36
C GLU A 444 -19.57 -11.45 32.67
N LEU A 445 -18.56 -10.58 32.80
CA LEU A 445 -17.80 -10.42 34.03
C LEU A 445 -18.71 -9.93 35.16
N MET A 446 -19.57 -8.93 34.89
CA MET A 446 -20.53 -8.43 35.88
C MET A 446 -21.56 -9.48 36.31
N GLU A 447 -21.96 -10.38 35.41
CA GLU A 447 -22.88 -11.48 35.75
C GLU A 447 -22.22 -12.53 36.65
N LYS A 448 -20.93 -12.80 36.44
CA LYS A 448 -20.18 -13.82 37.20
C LYS A 448 -19.71 -13.33 38.57
N GLU A 449 -19.38 -12.04 38.68
CA GLU A 449 -18.72 -11.48 39.86
C GLU A 449 -19.61 -10.48 40.58
N ALA A 450 -20.20 -10.89 41.71
CA ALA A 450 -21.12 -10.08 42.50
C ALA A 450 -20.54 -8.71 42.87
N ARG A 451 -19.23 -8.62 43.16
CA ARG A 451 -18.55 -7.33 43.45
C ARG A 451 -18.77 -6.27 42.36
N PHE A 452 -18.75 -6.68 41.09
CA PHE A 452 -19.01 -5.80 39.96
C PHE A 452 -20.50 -5.77 39.61
N GLY A 453 -21.16 -6.93 39.66
CA GLY A 453 -22.57 -7.10 39.39
C GLY A 453 -23.48 -6.26 40.30
N ASP A 454 -23.07 -6.02 41.54
CA ASP A 454 -23.78 -5.29 42.59
C ASP A 454 -23.33 -3.83 42.77
N SER A 455 -22.43 -3.33 41.93
CA SER A 455 -21.90 -1.97 42.02
C SER A 455 -22.90 -0.93 41.50
N PRO A 456 -23.43 -0.01 42.35
CA PRO A 456 -24.33 1.05 41.89
C PRO A 456 -23.64 2.01 40.92
N VAL A 457 -22.34 2.25 41.10
CA VAL A 457 -21.53 3.10 40.21
C VAL A 457 -21.56 2.56 38.77
N LEU A 458 -21.42 1.25 38.60
CA LEU A 458 -21.52 0.62 37.28
C LEU A 458 -22.93 0.70 36.71
N TRP A 459 -23.95 0.52 37.54
CA TRP A 459 -25.33 0.61 37.09
C TRP A 459 -25.70 2.02 36.61
N THR A 460 -25.24 3.06 37.31
CA THR A 460 -25.36 4.45 36.86
C THR A 460 -24.64 4.65 35.54
N ALA A 461 -23.38 4.20 35.41
CA ALA A 461 -22.62 4.32 34.16
C ALA A 461 -23.29 3.59 32.99
N MET A 462 -23.81 2.38 33.21
CA MET A 462 -24.57 1.64 32.20
C MET A 462 -25.83 2.38 31.73
N SER A 463 -26.48 3.13 32.63
CA SER A 463 -27.67 3.91 32.30
C SER A 463 -27.37 5.12 31.40
N GLU A 464 -26.15 5.65 31.52
CA GLU A 464 -25.64 6.78 30.72
C GLU A 464 -24.89 6.33 29.46
N SER A 465 -24.58 5.03 29.35
CA SER A 465 -23.80 4.48 28.23
C SER A 465 -24.49 4.74 26.90
N PRO A 466 -23.77 5.17 25.83
CA PRO A 466 -24.37 5.37 24.51
C PRO A 466 -24.73 4.05 23.81
N TYR A 467 -24.25 2.91 24.30
CA TYR A 467 -24.35 1.61 23.64
C TYR A 467 -25.62 0.85 24.04
N ASP A 468 -26.40 0.41 23.05
CA ASP A 468 -27.69 -0.27 23.25
C ASP A 468 -27.57 -1.61 24.00
N ASP A 469 -26.53 -2.39 23.71
CA ASP A 469 -26.25 -3.68 24.34
C ASP A 469 -26.00 -3.56 25.84
N VAL A 470 -25.31 -2.49 26.26
CA VAL A 470 -25.05 -2.19 27.68
C VAL A 470 -26.35 -1.79 28.39
N ARG A 471 -27.13 -0.88 27.81
CA ARG A 471 -28.43 -0.47 28.38
C ARG A 471 -29.42 -1.62 28.45
N GLU A 472 -29.44 -2.48 27.42
CA GLU A 472 -30.30 -3.66 27.40
C GLU A 472 -29.95 -4.63 28.54
N ALA A 473 -28.67 -4.88 28.79
CA ALA A 473 -28.23 -5.72 29.91
C ALA A 473 -28.66 -5.15 31.27
N LEU A 474 -28.57 -3.82 31.45
CA LEU A 474 -29.07 -3.15 32.65
C LEU A 474 -30.58 -3.33 32.81
N LEU A 475 -31.37 -3.09 31.75
CA LEU A 475 -32.82 -3.24 31.77
C LEU A 475 -33.25 -4.67 32.15
N ARG A 476 -32.58 -5.70 31.63
CA ARG A 476 -32.86 -7.11 32.00
C ARG A 476 -32.63 -7.37 33.49
N SER A 477 -31.71 -6.65 34.11
CA SER A 477 -31.38 -6.79 35.53
C SER A 477 -32.14 -5.80 36.43
N LEU A 478 -32.90 -4.87 35.86
CA LEU A 478 -33.47 -3.72 36.58
C LEU A 478 -34.44 -4.14 37.68
N ALA A 479 -35.26 -5.16 37.46
CA ALA A 479 -36.23 -5.63 38.47
C ALA A 479 -35.56 -6.05 39.79
N LYS A 480 -34.31 -6.52 39.74
CA LYS A 480 -33.53 -6.87 40.95
C LYS A 480 -32.82 -5.65 41.58
N LYS A 481 -32.58 -4.62 40.78
CA LYS A 481 -31.67 -3.50 41.08
C LYS A 481 -32.38 -2.16 41.23
N GLU A 482 -33.69 -2.13 41.03
CA GLU A 482 -34.52 -0.93 40.96
C GLU A 482 -34.33 0.00 42.17
N LYS A 483 -34.22 -0.57 43.37
CA LYS A 483 -34.06 0.17 44.63
C LYS A 483 -32.75 0.97 44.72
N ALA A 484 -31.77 0.68 43.87
CA ALA A 484 -30.49 1.39 43.87
C ALA A 484 -30.51 2.65 43.00
N PHE A 485 -31.61 2.90 42.28
CA PHE A 485 -31.76 4.07 41.44
C PHE A 485 -32.73 5.07 42.06
N THR A 486 -32.49 6.35 41.78
CA THR A 486 -33.50 7.38 42.04
C THR A 486 -34.64 7.26 41.02
N PRO A 487 -35.86 7.71 41.36
CA PRO A 487 -36.97 7.73 40.39
C PRO A 487 -36.61 8.47 39.09
N GLN A 488 -35.86 9.56 39.20
CA GLN A 488 -35.41 10.34 38.04
C GLN A 488 -34.42 9.57 37.15
N SER A 489 -33.49 8.81 37.75
CA SER A 489 -32.55 7.96 37.00
C SER A 489 -33.28 6.82 36.28
N LEU A 490 -34.27 6.19 36.92
CA LEU A 490 -35.11 5.16 36.30
C LEU A 490 -35.91 5.73 35.12
N GLN A 491 -36.54 6.89 35.33
CA GLN A 491 -37.27 7.62 34.29
C GLN A 491 -36.35 7.92 33.10
N HIS A 492 -35.13 8.42 33.34
CA HIS A 492 -34.16 8.70 32.28
C HIS A 492 -33.75 7.44 31.52
N LEU A 493 -33.44 6.35 32.23
CA LEU A 493 -33.09 5.06 31.63
C LEU A 493 -34.20 4.54 30.70
N TRP A 494 -35.44 4.54 31.18
CA TRP A 494 -36.59 4.10 30.38
C TRP A 494 -36.86 5.04 29.20
N ALA A 495 -36.78 6.35 29.39
CA ALA A 495 -36.95 7.32 28.31
C ALA A 495 -35.91 7.09 27.20
N THR A 496 -34.63 6.97 27.55
CA THR A 496 -33.55 6.73 26.59
C THR A 496 -33.74 5.39 25.86
N ALA A 497 -34.16 4.34 26.56
CA ALA A 497 -34.44 3.04 25.96
C ALA A 497 -35.63 3.09 24.98
N VAL A 498 -36.71 3.79 25.33
CA VAL A 498 -37.91 3.93 24.49
C VAL A 498 -37.66 4.81 23.27
N LEU A 499 -36.88 5.89 23.43
CA LEU A 499 -36.60 6.88 22.39
C LEU A 499 -35.43 6.51 21.46
N ALA A 500 -34.63 5.50 21.80
CA ALA A 500 -33.46 5.07 21.00
C ALA A 500 -33.85 4.69 19.56
N VAL A 501 -33.43 5.47 18.56
CA VAL A 501 -33.85 5.37 17.15
C VAL A 501 -33.36 4.08 16.45
N HIS A 502 -32.19 3.59 16.86
CA HIS A 502 -31.53 2.42 16.27
C HIS A 502 -32.00 1.11 16.95
N ARG A 503 -32.04 0.05 16.13
CA ARG A 503 -32.56 -1.31 16.39
C ARG A 503 -32.72 -1.69 17.88
N GLY A 504 -33.96 -1.90 18.35
CA GLY A 504 -34.21 -2.29 19.74
C GLY A 504 -35.64 -2.72 20.07
N GLY A 505 -36.32 -3.47 19.19
CA GLY A 505 -37.70 -3.89 19.43
C GLY A 505 -37.91 -4.60 20.77
N ARG A 506 -36.97 -5.48 21.15
CA ARG A 506 -37.01 -6.21 22.44
C ARG A 506 -36.73 -5.29 23.63
N THR A 507 -35.71 -4.44 23.53
CA THR A 507 -35.33 -3.49 24.58
C THR A 507 -36.43 -2.48 24.87
N ARG A 508 -37.06 -1.94 23.83
CA ARG A 508 -38.22 -1.05 23.95
C ARG A 508 -39.42 -1.75 24.58
N GLN A 509 -39.71 -2.99 24.14
CA GLN A 509 -40.79 -3.79 24.73
C GLN A 509 -40.55 -4.08 26.21
N LEU A 510 -39.31 -4.38 26.60
CA LEU A 510 -38.95 -4.58 27.99
C LEU A 510 -39.13 -3.29 28.80
N ALA A 511 -38.67 -2.15 28.28
CA ALA A 511 -38.80 -0.85 28.92
C ALA A 511 -40.28 -0.42 29.09
N THR A 512 -41.12 -0.59 28.07
CA THR A 512 -42.56 -0.26 28.17
C THR A 512 -43.28 -1.16 29.17
N ASN A 513 -42.93 -2.45 29.23
CA ASN A 513 -43.47 -3.37 30.23
C ASN A 513 -43.06 -2.94 31.66
N GLN A 514 -41.78 -2.61 31.87
CA GLN A 514 -41.29 -2.14 33.17
C GLN A 514 -41.92 -0.81 33.60
N LEU A 515 -42.06 0.14 32.67
CA LEU A 515 -42.77 1.41 32.90
C LEU A 515 -44.22 1.17 33.35
N ALA A 516 -44.96 0.30 32.66
CA ALA A 516 -46.33 -0.02 33.05
C ALA A 516 -46.41 -0.72 34.42
N GLU A 517 -45.48 -1.61 34.73
CA GLU A 517 -45.38 -2.24 36.05
C GLU A 517 -45.11 -1.22 37.16
N ARG A 518 -44.19 -0.27 36.92
CA ARG A 518 -43.89 0.83 37.84
C ARG A 518 -45.11 1.69 38.09
N VAL A 519 -45.81 2.13 37.04
CA VAL A 519 -47.04 2.94 37.15
C VAL A 519 -48.16 2.20 37.89
N ILE A 520 -48.29 0.88 37.71
CA ILE A 520 -49.29 0.08 38.44
C ILE A 520 -48.93 -0.02 39.93
N ARG A 521 -47.65 -0.18 40.24
CA ARG A 521 -47.16 -0.33 41.62
C ARG A 521 -47.13 1.00 42.37
N GLU A 522 -46.79 2.09 41.68
CA GLU A 522 -46.59 3.44 42.22
C GLU A 522 -47.37 4.47 41.39
N PRO A 523 -48.70 4.58 41.62
CA PRO A 523 -49.58 5.44 40.83
C PRO A 523 -49.22 6.92 40.87
N ASP A 524 -48.56 7.38 41.94
CA ASP A 524 -48.14 8.78 42.11
C ASP A 524 -47.07 9.19 41.07
N GLU A 525 -46.35 8.23 40.47
CA GLU A 525 -45.39 8.50 39.40
C GLU A 525 -46.03 8.53 38.00
N ALA A 526 -47.33 8.24 37.88
CA ALA A 526 -48.01 8.10 36.59
C ALA A 526 -47.88 9.35 35.71
N GLU A 527 -47.97 10.55 36.30
CA GLU A 527 -47.88 11.81 35.55
C GLU A 527 -46.51 11.98 34.86
N ALA A 528 -45.43 11.50 35.49
CA ALA A 528 -44.08 11.57 34.94
C ALA A 528 -43.77 10.44 33.92
N LEU A 529 -44.36 9.25 34.12
CA LEU A 529 -44.02 8.05 33.34
C LEU A 529 -44.95 7.79 32.14
N LEU A 530 -46.24 8.13 32.24
CA LEU A 530 -47.20 7.96 31.14
C LEU A 530 -46.82 8.70 29.85
N PRO A 531 -46.24 9.92 29.88
CA PRO A 531 -45.78 10.58 28.66
C PRO A 531 -44.75 9.75 27.86
N ILE A 532 -43.87 9.01 28.55
CA ILE A 532 -42.87 8.13 27.91
C ILE A 532 -43.55 6.98 27.17
N LEU A 533 -44.55 6.33 27.79
CA LEU A 533 -45.37 5.31 27.12
C LEU A 533 -46.16 5.91 25.94
N GLY A 534 -46.59 7.16 26.06
CA GLY A 534 -47.25 7.89 24.99
C GLY A 534 -46.38 8.08 23.76
N PHE A 535 -45.09 8.40 23.93
CA PHE A 535 -44.15 8.43 22.81
C PHE A 535 -44.03 7.07 22.11
N ALA A 536 -43.98 5.97 22.86
CA ALA A 536 -43.93 4.63 22.30
C ALA A 536 -45.21 4.26 21.53
N LEU A 537 -46.39 4.65 22.04
CA LEU A 537 -47.68 4.46 21.37
C LEU A 537 -47.74 5.19 20.03
N ARG A 538 -47.19 6.41 19.98
CA ARG A 538 -47.12 7.23 18.76
C ARG A 538 -46.02 6.79 17.78
N SER A 539 -45.30 5.70 18.07
CA SER A 539 -44.33 5.14 17.13
C SER A 539 -44.98 4.73 15.82
N ILE A 540 -44.34 5.09 14.71
CA ILE A 540 -44.74 4.64 13.36
C ILE A 540 -44.49 3.15 13.15
N ARG A 541 -43.66 2.50 13.99
CA ARG A 541 -43.34 1.08 13.90
C ARG A 541 -44.39 0.25 14.65
N ALA A 542 -45.09 -0.62 13.93
CA ALA A 542 -46.19 -1.41 14.48
C ALA A 542 -45.82 -2.26 15.72
N PRO A 543 -44.65 -2.94 15.80
CA PRO A 543 -44.29 -3.72 16.99
C PRO A 543 -44.18 -2.87 18.27
N GLU A 544 -43.58 -1.68 18.14
CA GLU A 544 -43.40 -0.74 19.25
C GLU A 544 -44.75 -0.20 19.73
N ARG A 545 -45.59 0.23 18.79
CA ARG A 545 -46.97 0.68 19.08
C ARG A 545 -47.80 -0.39 19.77
N ARG A 546 -47.75 -1.65 19.30
CA ARG A 546 -48.50 -2.76 19.93
C ARG A 546 -48.03 -3.03 21.35
N SER A 547 -46.72 -3.01 21.59
CA SER A 547 -46.18 -3.19 22.94
C SER A 547 -46.60 -2.06 23.88
N ALA A 548 -46.56 -0.81 23.41
CA ALA A 548 -47.03 0.34 24.17
C ALA A 548 -48.53 0.26 24.46
N LEU A 549 -49.35 -0.08 23.46
CA LEU A 549 -50.79 -0.26 23.62
C LEU A 549 -51.10 -1.36 24.64
N ALA A 550 -50.45 -2.52 24.54
CA ALA A 550 -50.62 -3.60 25.51
C ALA A 550 -50.24 -3.18 26.94
N SER A 551 -49.14 -2.42 27.08
CA SER A 551 -48.68 -1.87 28.36
C SER A 551 -49.71 -0.90 28.95
N LEU A 552 -50.22 0.03 28.15
CA LEU A 552 -51.22 1.03 28.55
C LEU A 552 -52.57 0.38 28.90
N SER A 553 -53.04 -0.59 28.11
CA SER A 553 -54.24 -1.37 28.42
C SER A 553 -54.11 -2.11 29.75
N ARG A 554 -52.92 -2.67 30.04
CA ARG A 554 -52.64 -3.31 31.33
C ARG A 554 -52.73 -2.32 32.49
N VAL A 555 -52.17 -1.11 32.34
CA VAL A 555 -52.31 -0.03 33.35
C VAL A 555 -53.78 0.33 33.57
N ALA A 556 -54.53 0.61 32.49
CA ALA A 556 -55.94 1.00 32.56
C ALA A 556 -56.85 -0.05 33.19
N PHE A 557 -56.54 -1.34 33.00
CA PHE A 557 -57.31 -2.45 33.55
C PHE A 557 -56.96 -2.72 35.01
N GLN A 558 -55.68 -2.75 35.37
CA GLN A 558 -55.25 -3.05 36.75
C GLN A 558 -55.39 -1.87 37.71
N ARG A 559 -55.41 -0.63 37.19
CA ARG A 559 -55.59 0.61 37.96
C ARG A 559 -56.61 1.53 37.27
N PRO A 560 -57.93 1.27 37.41
CA PRO A 560 -58.97 2.09 36.79
C PRO A 560 -58.90 3.58 37.17
N ALA A 561 -58.41 3.92 38.37
CA ALA A 561 -58.21 5.30 38.81
C ALA A 561 -57.21 6.10 37.94
N LEU A 562 -56.35 5.44 37.16
CA LEU A 562 -55.40 6.09 36.25
C LEU A 562 -56.01 6.37 34.87
N ARG A 563 -57.26 6.01 34.59
CA ARG A 563 -57.91 6.24 33.28
C ARG A 563 -57.99 7.73 32.94
N ASP A 564 -58.29 8.59 33.90
CA ASP A 564 -58.34 10.04 33.67
C ASP A 564 -56.96 10.60 33.32
N ALA A 565 -55.92 10.16 34.04
CA ALA A 565 -54.54 10.54 33.75
C ALA A 565 -54.11 10.06 32.36
N LEU A 566 -54.48 8.83 31.99
CA LEU A 566 -54.27 8.27 30.65
C LEU A 566 -54.98 9.11 29.59
N SER A 567 -56.25 9.45 29.77
CA SER A 567 -57.02 10.29 28.84
C SER A 567 -56.43 11.70 28.69
N ARG A 568 -55.87 12.28 29.76
CA ARG A 568 -55.17 13.59 29.70
C ARG A 568 -53.89 13.53 28.88
N VAL A 569 -53.06 12.50 29.07
CA VAL A 569 -51.75 12.36 28.39
C VAL A 569 -51.87 11.77 26.98
N LEU A 570 -52.91 10.95 26.76
CA LEU A 570 -53.17 10.19 25.53
C LEU A 570 -54.64 10.33 25.10
N PRO A 571 -55.08 11.54 24.70
CA PRO A 571 -56.46 11.78 24.29
C PRO A 571 -56.89 10.94 23.07
N GLU A 572 -55.94 10.44 22.28
CA GLU A 572 -56.22 9.54 21.16
C GLU A 572 -56.61 8.11 21.58
N LEU A 573 -56.31 7.70 22.82
CA LEU A 573 -56.58 6.37 23.32
C LEU A 573 -57.97 6.32 23.96
N LYS A 574 -58.97 5.87 23.20
CA LYS A 574 -60.33 5.62 23.71
C LYS A 574 -60.36 4.30 24.47
N LEU A 575 -60.26 4.36 25.81
CA LEU A 575 -60.43 3.21 26.68
C LEU A 575 -61.93 2.92 26.81
N VAL A 576 -62.40 1.77 26.31
CA VAL A 576 -63.81 1.36 26.38
C VAL A 576 -64.19 1.19 27.86
N GLY A 577 -65.01 2.08 28.39
CA GLY A 577 -65.23 2.16 29.84
C GLY A 577 -66.56 2.71 30.34
N ASP A 578 -67.39 3.35 29.51
CA ASP A 578 -68.61 4.03 30.01
C ASP A 578 -69.94 3.54 29.39
N GLU A 579 -69.96 2.43 28.62
CA GLU A 579 -71.20 1.86 28.05
C GLU A 579 -71.35 0.36 28.35
N VAL A 580 -71.36 -0.05 29.62
CA VAL A 580 -71.97 -1.34 30.03
C VAL A 580 -72.61 -1.18 31.42
N THR A 581 -73.59 -0.30 31.54
CA THR A 581 -74.67 -0.41 32.55
C THR A 581 -75.89 0.35 32.03
N SER A 582 -76.68 -0.33 31.21
CA SER A 582 -78.09 -0.08 31.00
C SER A 582 -78.76 -1.41 30.69
#